data_AF-A0A439KKU7-F1
#
_entry.id   AF-A0A439KKU7-F1
#
_cell.length_a   1.000
_cell.length_b   1.000
_cell.length_c   1.000
_cell.angle_alpha   90.00
_cell.angle_beta   90.00
_cell.angle_gamma   90.00
#
_symmetry.space_group_name_H-M   'P 1'
#
loop_
_entity.id
_entity.type
_entity.pdbx_description
1 polymer ?
#
loop_
_entity_poly.entity_id
_entity_poly.type
_entity_poly.pdbx_seq_one_letter_code
_entity_poly.pdbx_strand_id
1 'polypeptide(L)' 'RDEDRHGRKLRTVTRNGRSIGETLIAEGLARRWDGGRRNWCD' A
#
# COMPACT_ATOMS: atom_id res chain seq x y z
N ARG A 1 -0.34 6.19 -11.20
CA ARG A 1 -0.86 7.54 -10.90
C ARG A 1 -0.05 8.10 -9.74
N ASP A 2 0.40 9.35 -9.82
CA ASP A 2 1.32 9.93 -8.82
C ASP A 2 0.61 10.42 -7.55
N GLU A 3 -0.63 10.87 -7.66
CA GLU A 3 -1.45 11.34 -6.55
C GLU A 3 -2.86 10.75 -6.61
N ASP A 4 -3.58 10.69 -5.48
CA ASP A 4 -4.97 10.29 -5.46
C ASP A 4 -5.94 11.47 -5.70
N ARG A 5 -7.26 11.22 -5.65
CA ARG A 5 -8.28 12.26 -5.88
C ARG A 5 -8.31 13.35 -4.80
N HIS A 6 -7.63 13.12 -3.68
CA HIS A 6 -7.55 14.03 -2.56
C HIS A 6 -6.19 14.75 -2.51
N GLY A 7 -5.36 14.64 -3.57
CA GLY A 7 -4.04 15.25 -3.63
C GLY A 7 -2.97 14.56 -2.77
N ARG A 8 -3.22 13.33 -2.30
CA ARG A 8 -2.22 12.56 -1.53
C ARG A 8 -1.27 11.87 -2.49
N LYS A 9 0.04 12.03 -2.28
CA LYS A 9 1.10 11.38 -3.07
C LYS A 9 1.09 9.86 -2.86
N LEU A 10 1.15 9.12 -3.95
CA LEU A 10 1.28 7.67 -3.99
C LEU A 10 2.74 7.32 -4.31
N ARG A 11 3.42 6.61 -3.41
CA ARG A 11 4.86 6.32 -3.53
C ARG A 11 5.18 4.90 -3.07
N THR A 12 6.19 4.32 -3.69
CA THR A 12 6.89 3.14 -3.14
C THR A 12 7.91 3.64 -2.13
N VAL A 13 7.77 3.22 -0.87
CA VAL A 13 8.70 3.61 0.20
C VAL A 13 9.66 2.47 0.47
N THR A 14 10.96 2.77 0.46
CA THR A 14 12.01 1.80 0.72
C THR A 14 12.88 2.23 1.90
N ARG A 15 13.33 1.28 2.72
CA ARG A 15 14.34 1.47 3.77
C ARG A 15 15.47 0.46 3.56
N ASN A 16 16.71 0.92 3.46
CA ASN A 16 17.88 0.07 3.20
C ASN A 16 17.70 -0.84 1.96
N GLY A 17 17.13 -0.29 0.88
CA GLY A 17 16.85 -1.04 -0.35
C GLY A 17 15.66 -1.99 -0.30
N ARG A 18 14.98 -2.14 0.86
CA ARG A 18 13.81 -3.02 1.02
C ARG A 18 12.51 -2.23 1.01
N SER A 19 11.52 -2.69 0.24
CA SER A 19 10.17 -2.09 0.20
C SER A 19 9.44 -2.29 1.52
N ILE A 20 8.94 -1.21 2.10
CA ILE A 20 8.10 -1.26 3.31
C ILE A 20 6.75 -1.91 2.98
N GLY A 21 6.18 -1.59 1.83
CA GLY A 21 4.90 -2.17 1.39
C GLY A 21 4.97 -3.69 1.25
N GLU A 22 6.05 -4.21 0.67
CA GLU A 22 6.23 -5.67 0.55
C GLU A 22 6.43 -6.33 1.92
N THR A 23 7.16 -5.70 2.84
CA THR A 23 7.30 -6.22 4.22
C THR A 23 5.94 -6.30 4.93
N LEU A 24 5.11 -5.26 4.84
CA LEU A 24 3.77 -5.26 5.46
C LEU A 24 2.87 -6.37 4.90
N ILE A 25 2.96 -6.66 3.60
CA ILE A 25 2.21 -7.75 2.97
C ILE A 25 2.73 -9.11 3.45
N ALA A 26 4.04 -9.30 3.48
CA ALA A 26 4.66 -10.54 3.93
C ALA A 26 4.36 -10.87 5.40
N GLU A 27 4.23 -9.84 6.25
CA GLU A 27 3.88 -9.98 7.67
C GLU A 27 2.36 -10.07 7.93
N GLY A 28 1.52 -10.02 6.89
CA GLY A 28 0.06 -10.09 7.02
C GLY A 28 -0.59 -8.82 7.60
N LEU A 29 0.15 -7.72 7.68
CA LEU A 29 -0.33 -6.42 8.17
C LEU A 29 -1.05 -5.60 7.10
N ALA A 30 -0.81 -5.94 5.82
CA ALA A 30 -1.44 -5.30 4.67
C ALA A 30 -1.77 -6.34 3.59
N ARG A 31 -2.56 -5.92 2.59
CA ARG A 31 -2.89 -6.72 1.41
C ARG A 31 -2.47 -5.99 0.14
N ARG A 32 -2.24 -6.76 -0.93
CA ARG A 32 -2.08 -6.17 -2.27
C ARG A 32 -3.33 -5.40 -2.67
N TRP A 33 -3.12 -4.28 -3.35
CA TRP A 33 -4.20 -3.52 -3.95
C TRP A 33 -4.74 -4.27 -5.17
N ASP A 34 -6.05 -4.51 -5.18
CA ASP A 34 -6.77 -5.28 -6.20
C ASP A 34 -7.75 -4.41 -6.99
N GLY A 35 -7.57 -3.09 -6.97
CA GLY A 35 -8.39 -2.15 -7.75
C GLY A 35 -9.52 -1.46 -6.97
N GLY A 36 -9.75 -1.83 -5.70
CA GLY A 36 -10.83 -1.23 -4.91
C GLY A 36 -10.61 -1.26 -3.40
N ARG A 37 -11.30 -0.32 -2.72
CA ARG A 37 -11.40 -0.34 -1.27
C ARG A 37 -12.27 -1.54 -0.88
N ARG A 38 -11.78 -2.37 0.04
CA ARG A 38 -12.56 -3.42 0.68
C ARG A 38 -13.04 -2.92 2.03
N ASN A 39 -14.17 -3.44 2.49
CA ASN A 39 -14.61 -3.27 3.87
C ASN A 39 -13.61 -3.94 4.81
N TRP A 40 -13.61 -3.48 6.06
CA TRP A 40 -12.73 -4.01 7.09
C TRP A 40 -13.21 -5.35 7.64
N CYS A 41 -14.52 -5.50 7.77
CA CYS A 41 -15.20 -6.75 8.11
C CYS A 41 -16.08 -7.19 6.94
N ASP A 42 -16.47 -8.45 6.97
CA ASP A 42 -17.55 -9.00 6.15
C ASP A 42 -18.92 -8.44 6.57
#